data_AF-Q09B29-F1
#
_entry.id   AF-Q09B29-F1
#
_cell.length_a   1.000
_cell.length_b   1.000
_cell.length_c   1.000
_cell.angle_alpha   90.00
_cell.angle_beta   90.00
_cell.angle_gamma   90.00
#
_symmetry.space_group_name_H-M   'P 1'
#
loop_
_entity.id
_entity.type
_entity.pdbx_description
1 polymer ?
#
loop_
_entity_poly.entity_id
_entity_poly.type
_entity_poly.pdbx_seq_one_letter_code
_entity_poly.pdbx_strand_id
1 'polypeptide(L)'
;MRIKGLGFVGLAAWAMACGDDPEPPPPGPQSFKVGGAISGLAGNLTLQLNGVQNLSRNENGPFTFAAPIADKSNYRVSVTASPEDQECTLQGDTGQVNGADVTSVQVNCTARTYTVGGTVEGLTGTLQLRLSGEESLSLTANGPFVFQKRHAKGASYSVTIETQPRAHRCTLTGEGGTVSDNVTTVQVRCTPWFAFTSFQNASRVIGQNDFTSNSANQGGAAGPSTLNGPWGNPSFVGGKLYVSDLDSNRILGFNGLPTQNGAPANFVLGQPGFTSTTASAGRGGLSSMEGTSSEGTHLAVADKGNNRVLLYNTLPTDSNARPDLVIGQPDFDTTPLQCGASSLGLPEDVFIGHGKLLVADSANNRILIWNTLPTTNGQPADRVLGQASFTTCAGNDVDGDGVRDLTATASTLLSPAGLWTDGTRLLVADTGNNRVLIWNQFPTTNGQPADGVLGQTDFTTRTSGVAANKLSAPYIVNSTGQQIFVAEYQNNRVLLWNQFPSAQGAPADAVLGQPDFTSNRRFDPPNGTLPSARSLYQPSGILLAAPYLVVSDYGNNRLLLFESP
;
A
#
# COMPACT_ATOMS: atom_id res chain seq x y z
N MET A 1 -13.84 78.41 83.51
CA MET A 1 -14.09 79.85 83.25
C MET A 1 -15.48 79.96 82.64
N ARG A 2 -16.41 80.66 83.33
CA ARG A 2 -17.86 80.82 83.09
C ARG A 2 -18.71 79.53 83.26
N ILE A 3 -19.90 79.47 83.88
CA ILE A 3 -20.70 80.26 84.84
C ILE A 3 -21.92 79.34 85.18
N LYS A 4 -22.34 79.28 86.47
CA LYS A 4 -23.68 78.93 87.06
C LYS A 4 -24.33 77.56 86.70
N GLY A 5 -24.73 76.71 87.66
CA GLY A 5 -25.88 76.87 88.60
C GLY A 5 -27.09 76.15 87.98
N LEU A 6 -27.95 75.34 88.61
CA LEU A 6 -28.47 75.15 89.97
C LEU A 6 -29.08 73.72 90.00
N GLY A 7 -29.12 73.06 91.15
CA GLY A 7 -29.89 71.82 91.34
C GLY A 7 -31.39 72.08 91.59
N PHE A 8 -32.23 71.06 91.51
CA PHE A 8 -33.39 70.82 92.39
C PHE A 8 -33.98 69.43 92.15
N VAL A 9 -34.30 68.75 93.25
CA VAL A 9 -35.04 67.48 93.35
C VAL A 9 -36.51 67.83 93.63
N GLY A 10 -37.49 67.13 93.04
CA GLY A 10 -38.89 67.30 93.44
C GLY A 10 -39.95 66.52 92.65
N LEU A 11 -40.43 65.45 93.27
CA LEU A 11 -41.74 64.77 93.24
C LEU A 11 -42.84 65.10 92.20
N ALA A 12 -43.33 64.01 91.57
CA ALA A 12 -44.71 63.51 91.43
C ALA A 12 -45.89 64.45 91.12
N ALA A 13 -46.60 64.15 90.02
CA ALA A 13 -48.07 64.02 89.96
C ALA A 13 -48.52 63.34 88.65
N TRP A 14 -49.49 62.44 88.76
CA TRP A 14 -50.19 61.80 87.65
C TRP A 14 -51.15 62.79 86.95
N ALA A 15 -51.21 62.73 85.62
CA ALA A 15 -52.34 63.17 84.82
C ALA A 15 -52.45 62.27 83.57
N MET A 16 -53.63 61.65 83.39
CA MET A 16 -54.00 60.94 82.16
C MET A 16 -54.10 61.93 80.98
N ALA A 17 -53.50 61.54 79.85
CA ALA A 17 -53.83 62.07 78.53
C ALA A 17 -53.63 60.95 77.50
N CYS A 18 -54.64 60.71 76.66
CA CYS A 18 -54.59 59.78 75.53
C CYS A 18 -53.61 60.26 74.45
N GLY A 19 -52.87 59.34 73.82
CA GLY A 19 -52.03 59.64 72.66
C GLY A 19 -51.29 58.40 72.13
N ASP A 20 -51.83 57.86 71.04
CA ASP A 20 -51.23 57.10 69.93
C ASP A 20 -50.21 55.97 70.18
N ASP A 21 -50.59 54.77 69.73
CA ASP A 21 -49.74 53.59 69.59
C ASP A 21 -48.51 53.87 68.71
N PRO A 22 -47.31 53.37 69.07
CA PRO A 22 -46.14 53.46 68.21
C PRO A 22 -46.33 52.56 66.97
N GLU A 23 -46.30 53.18 65.80
CA GLU A 23 -46.28 52.48 64.51
C GLU A 23 -45.09 51.50 64.45
N PRO A 24 -45.30 50.21 64.10
CA PRO A 24 -44.21 49.26 64.02
C PRO A 24 -43.21 49.70 62.94
N PRO A 25 -41.90 49.48 63.14
CA PRO A 25 -40.90 49.86 62.15
C PRO A 25 -41.21 49.19 60.81
N PRO A 26 -41.00 49.89 59.67
CA PRO A 26 -41.30 49.35 58.36
C PRO A 26 -40.54 48.02 58.16
N PRO A 27 -41.15 47.02 57.49
CA PRO A 27 -40.48 45.75 57.24
C PRO A 27 -39.14 46.02 56.55
N GLY A 28 -38.06 45.41 57.08
CA GLY A 28 -36.74 45.50 56.44
C GLY A 28 -36.81 45.04 54.97
N PRO A 29 -35.91 45.53 54.10
CA PRO A 29 -35.93 45.17 52.69
C PRO A 29 -35.95 43.64 52.53
N GLN A 30 -36.98 43.13 51.88
CA GLN A 30 -37.14 41.69 51.66
C GLN A 30 -36.05 41.20 50.70
N SER A 31 -35.49 40.03 50.99
CA SER A 31 -34.44 39.42 50.18
C SER A 31 -34.69 37.92 50.05
N PHE A 32 -34.43 37.36 48.88
CA PHE A 32 -34.73 35.97 48.56
C PHE A 32 -33.49 35.26 47.98
N LYS A 33 -33.44 33.94 48.12
CA LYS A 33 -32.33 33.13 47.61
C LYS A 33 -32.54 32.76 46.16
N VAL A 34 -31.42 32.51 45.48
CA VAL A 34 -31.40 31.94 44.13
C VAL A 34 -30.82 30.53 44.20
N GLY A 35 -31.48 29.60 43.53
CA GLY A 35 -31.18 28.18 43.55
C GLY A 35 -31.84 27.46 42.38
N GLY A 36 -31.70 26.15 42.38
CA GLY A 36 -32.00 25.35 41.22
C GLY A 36 -31.70 23.88 41.43
N ALA A 37 -31.60 23.13 40.34
CA ALA A 37 -31.18 21.73 40.36
C ALA A 37 -30.08 21.47 39.32
N ILE A 38 -29.18 20.53 39.66
CA ILE A 38 -28.13 20.01 38.79
C ILE A 38 -28.49 18.59 38.37
N SER A 39 -28.38 18.30 37.09
CA SER A 39 -28.52 16.96 36.52
C SER A 39 -27.33 16.62 35.61
N GLY A 40 -26.97 15.33 35.58
CA GLY A 40 -25.90 14.79 34.74
C GLY A 40 -24.46 15.12 35.18
N LEU A 41 -24.24 15.71 36.36
CA LEU A 41 -22.91 16.08 36.84
C LEU A 41 -22.09 14.85 37.25
N ALA A 42 -20.87 14.77 36.73
CA ALA A 42 -19.82 13.82 37.10
C ALA A 42 -18.49 14.59 37.21
N GLY A 43 -18.11 14.97 38.43
CA GLY A 43 -16.91 15.78 38.71
C GLY A 43 -17.26 17.13 39.34
N ASN A 44 -16.33 18.07 39.32
CA ASN A 44 -16.50 19.38 39.97
C ASN A 44 -17.06 20.43 39.02
N LEU A 45 -18.16 21.06 39.42
CA LEU A 45 -18.80 22.20 38.77
C LEU A 45 -18.70 23.42 39.69
N THR A 46 -18.39 24.60 39.14
CA THR A 46 -18.47 25.87 39.87
C THR A 46 -19.43 26.82 39.17
N LEU A 47 -20.51 27.17 39.88
CA LEU A 47 -21.47 28.18 39.49
C LEU A 47 -21.11 29.52 40.12
N GLN A 48 -21.49 30.62 39.48
CA GLN A 48 -21.28 31.97 40.00
C GLN A 48 -22.56 32.79 39.87
N LEU A 49 -22.97 33.42 40.98
CA LEU A 49 -24.10 34.34 41.05
C LEU A 49 -23.62 35.79 40.97
N ASN A 50 -24.17 36.54 40.00
CA ASN A 50 -23.94 37.97 39.78
C ASN A 50 -22.47 38.40 39.68
N GLY A 51 -21.58 37.49 39.24
CA GLY A 51 -20.15 37.79 39.12
C GLY A 51 -19.37 37.79 40.44
N VAL A 52 -20.01 37.44 41.57
CA VAL A 52 -19.44 37.62 42.90
C VAL A 52 -19.38 36.32 43.68
N GLN A 53 -20.53 35.65 43.87
CA GLN A 53 -20.60 34.47 44.74
C GLN A 53 -20.39 33.19 43.95
N ASN A 54 -19.30 32.48 44.23
CA ASN A 54 -19.05 31.15 43.68
C ASN A 54 -19.70 30.06 44.54
N LEU A 55 -20.15 28.99 43.87
CA LEU A 55 -20.74 27.80 44.47
C LEU A 55 -20.22 26.56 43.75
N SER A 56 -19.39 25.77 44.44
CA SER A 56 -18.91 24.50 43.90
C SER A 56 -19.83 23.34 44.28
N ARG A 57 -20.03 22.41 43.34
CA ARG A 57 -20.84 21.20 43.49
C ARG A 57 -20.13 20.02 42.82
N ASN A 58 -20.29 18.83 43.38
CA ASN A 58 -19.73 17.58 42.87
C ASN A 58 -20.77 16.45 42.78
N GLU A 59 -22.04 16.77 43.00
CA GLU A 59 -23.16 15.83 43.00
C GLU A 59 -24.40 16.44 42.34
N ASN A 60 -25.30 15.57 41.89
CA ASN A 60 -26.59 15.96 41.32
C ASN A 60 -27.57 16.36 42.43
N GLY A 61 -28.61 17.11 42.06
CA GLY A 61 -29.68 17.49 42.97
C GLY A 61 -29.80 19.00 43.19
N PRO A 62 -30.59 19.43 44.20
CA PRO A 62 -30.88 20.84 44.41
C PRO A 62 -29.64 21.62 44.88
N PHE A 63 -29.55 22.87 44.49
CA PHE A 63 -28.55 23.82 45.00
C PHE A 63 -29.20 25.16 45.34
N THR A 64 -28.53 25.92 46.20
CA THR A 64 -28.95 27.27 46.59
C THR A 64 -27.72 28.08 46.93
N PHE A 65 -27.66 29.31 46.43
CA PHE A 65 -26.64 30.29 46.79
C PHE A 65 -26.90 30.84 48.19
N ALA A 66 -25.84 31.06 48.96
CA ALA A 66 -25.99 31.45 50.37
C ALA A 66 -26.36 32.94 50.53
N ALA A 67 -25.93 33.82 49.62
CA ALA A 67 -26.22 35.24 49.71
C ALA A 67 -27.61 35.52 49.11
N PRO A 68 -28.55 36.09 49.88
CA PRO A 68 -29.84 36.48 49.33
C PRO A 68 -29.71 37.73 48.47
N ILE A 69 -30.57 37.86 47.48
CA ILE A 69 -30.68 39.01 46.58
C ILE A 69 -31.94 39.80 46.99
N ALA A 70 -31.84 41.12 47.06
CA ALA A 70 -32.97 42.00 47.39
C ALA A 70 -34.14 41.80 46.40
N ASP A 71 -35.37 41.88 46.91
CA ASP A 71 -36.55 41.80 46.05
C ASP A 71 -36.50 42.81 44.90
N LYS A 72 -37.04 42.43 43.75
CA LYS A 72 -36.97 43.21 42.49
C LYS A 72 -35.56 43.41 41.90
N SER A 73 -34.52 42.82 42.47
CA SER A 73 -33.18 42.84 41.85
C SER A 73 -32.99 41.71 40.84
N ASN A 74 -32.15 41.95 39.84
CA ASN A 74 -31.82 40.94 38.83
C ASN A 74 -30.80 39.93 39.37
N TYR A 75 -30.93 38.68 38.92
CA TYR A 75 -29.93 37.64 39.11
C TYR A 75 -29.41 37.15 37.75
N ARG A 76 -28.15 36.70 37.76
CA ARG A 76 -27.48 35.98 36.68
C ARG A 76 -26.62 34.89 37.28
N VAL A 77 -26.92 33.65 36.98
CA VAL A 77 -26.10 32.48 37.26
C VAL A 77 -25.22 32.21 36.05
N SER A 78 -23.97 31.83 36.28
CA SER A 78 -23.03 31.47 35.21
C SER A 78 -22.17 30.28 35.62
N VAL A 79 -21.76 29.47 34.66
CA VAL A 79 -20.78 28.41 34.89
C VAL A 79 -19.39 29.01 34.73
N THR A 80 -18.56 28.93 35.78
CA THR A 80 -17.18 29.45 35.76
C THR A 80 -16.15 28.34 35.64
N ALA A 81 -16.51 27.11 35.98
CA ALA A 81 -15.74 25.90 35.71
C ALA A 81 -16.67 24.69 35.58
N SER A 82 -16.52 23.92 34.51
CA SER A 82 -17.17 22.60 34.32
C SER A 82 -16.17 21.48 34.55
N PRO A 83 -16.63 20.24 34.82
CA PRO A 83 -15.76 19.07 34.81
C PRO A 83 -15.00 18.95 33.48
N GLU A 84 -13.79 18.40 33.52
CA GLU A 84 -12.92 18.30 32.34
C GLU A 84 -13.58 17.52 31.18
N ASP A 85 -14.40 16.52 31.50
CA ASP A 85 -15.05 15.62 30.54
C ASP A 85 -16.52 15.97 30.25
N GLN A 86 -17.03 17.08 30.81
CA GLN A 86 -18.42 17.49 30.65
C GLN A 86 -18.56 18.94 30.23
N GLU A 87 -19.67 19.24 29.57
CA GLU A 87 -20.14 20.59 29.33
C GLU A 87 -21.46 20.78 30.08
N CYS A 88 -21.55 21.84 30.87
CA CYS A 88 -22.74 22.15 31.66
C CYS A 88 -23.44 23.39 31.10
N THR A 89 -24.71 23.23 30.73
CA THR A 89 -25.57 24.29 30.20
C THR A 89 -26.57 24.73 31.26
N LEU A 90 -26.99 25.99 31.21
CA LEU A 90 -27.96 26.55 32.13
C LEU A 90 -29.26 26.90 31.42
N GLN A 91 -30.38 26.76 32.12
CA GLN A 91 -31.70 27.29 31.71
C GLN A 91 -32.31 28.07 32.87
N GLY A 92 -32.93 29.21 32.57
CA GLY A 92 -33.48 30.11 33.60
C GLY A 92 -32.38 30.76 34.45
N ASP A 93 -31.19 30.94 33.89
CA ASP A 93 -30.01 31.48 34.54
C ASP A 93 -30.06 32.99 34.77
N THR A 94 -30.97 33.70 34.11
CA THR A 94 -31.23 35.12 34.33
C THR A 94 -32.68 35.39 34.66
N GLY A 95 -32.93 36.37 35.52
CA GLY A 95 -34.28 36.84 35.81
C GLY A 95 -34.30 37.89 36.91
N GLN A 96 -35.49 38.20 37.41
CA GLN A 96 -35.68 39.10 38.54
C GLN A 96 -36.25 38.32 39.72
N VAL A 97 -35.75 38.60 40.92
CA VAL A 97 -36.37 38.12 42.17
C VAL A 97 -37.72 38.83 42.35
N ASN A 98 -38.78 38.07 42.60
CA ASN A 98 -40.14 38.61 42.68
C ASN A 98 -40.95 37.96 43.82
N GLY A 99 -40.71 38.40 45.05
CA GLY A 99 -41.50 38.02 46.23
C GLY A 99 -41.33 36.57 46.73
N ALA A 100 -40.39 35.80 46.17
CA ALA A 100 -40.10 34.43 46.58
C ALA A 100 -38.67 33.99 46.16
N ASP A 101 -38.19 32.90 46.76
CA ASP A 101 -36.94 32.24 46.35
C ASP A 101 -37.03 31.75 44.91
N VAL A 102 -35.98 32.02 44.13
CA VAL A 102 -35.85 31.50 42.77
C VAL A 102 -35.30 30.09 42.85
N THR A 103 -36.08 29.09 42.44
CA THR A 103 -35.69 27.67 42.42
C THR A 103 -35.66 27.07 41.00
N SER A 104 -35.87 27.92 39.99
CA SER A 104 -36.10 27.51 38.60
C SER A 104 -34.83 27.32 37.76
N VAL A 105 -33.64 27.61 38.32
CA VAL A 105 -32.39 27.48 37.55
C VAL A 105 -32.09 26.00 37.33
N GLN A 106 -32.00 25.57 36.07
CA GLN A 106 -31.62 24.20 35.73
C GLN A 106 -30.20 24.16 35.20
N VAL A 107 -29.38 23.26 35.73
CA VAL A 107 -28.03 22.98 35.23
C VAL A 107 -28.01 21.57 34.67
N ASN A 108 -27.73 21.44 33.37
CA ASN A 108 -27.65 20.15 32.69
C ASN A 108 -26.23 19.92 32.19
N CYS A 109 -25.54 18.95 32.77
CA CYS A 109 -24.20 18.54 32.36
C CYS A 109 -24.27 17.29 31.47
N THR A 110 -23.61 17.35 30.32
CA THR A 110 -23.47 16.22 29.39
C THR A 110 -22.00 15.94 29.12
N ALA A 111 -21.65 14.70 28.82
CA ALA A 111 -20.28 14.36 28.45
C ALA A 111 -19.90 15.09 27.15
N ARG A 112 -18.69 15.66 27.11
CA ARG A 112 -18.10 16.13 25.85
C ARG A 112 -17.92 14.93 24.94
N THR A 113 -18.28 15.07 23.67
CA THR A 113 -18.13 14.02 22.68
C THR A 113 -17.25 14.48 21.54
N TYR A 114 -16.48 13.56 20.96
CA TYR A 114 -15.59 13.83 19.85
C TYR A 114 -15.71 12.75 18.77
N THR A 115 -15.31 13.11 17.54
CA THR A 115 -15.31 12.18 16.41
C THR A 115 -14.03 11.35 16.37
N VAL A 116 -14.13 10.18 15.75
CA VAL A 116 -12.97 9.39 15.32
C VAL A 116 -12.87 9.43 13.80
N GLY A 117 -11.66 9.62 13.29
CA GLY A 117 -11.40 9.78 11.88
C GLY A 117 -9.91 9.64 11.57
N GLY A 118 -9.58 9.85 10.31
CA GLY A 118 -8.28 9.49 9.78
C GLY A 118 -8.10 9.84 8.32
N THR A 119 -7.08 9.25 7.71
CA THR A 119 -6.78 9.38 6.27
C THR A 119 -6.63 8.01 5.63
N VAL A 120 -7.07 7.88 4.39
CA VAL A 120 -6.88 6.68 3.57
C VAL A 120 -6.04 6.99 2.33
N GLU A 121 -5.06 6.13 2.06
CA GLU A 121 -4.18 6.21 0.89
C GLU A 121 -4.06 4.86 0.18
N GLY A 122 -3.87 4.91 -1.15
CA GLY A 122 -3.73 3.73 -2.01
C GLY A 122 -5.02 2.93 -2.23
N LEU A 123 -6.18 3.46 -1.84
CA LEU A 123 -7.46 2.79 -2.01
C LEU A 123 -7.88 2.75 -3.48
N THR A 124 -8.23 1.56 -3.95
CA THR A 124 -8.99 1.33 -5.17
C THR A 124 -10.17 0.42 -4.85
N GLY A 125 -11.32 0.65 -5.47
CA GLY A 125 -12.57 -0.03 -5.09
C GLY A 125 -13.16 0.48 -3.77
N THR A 126 -13.81 -0.40 -3.02
CA THR A 126 -14.54 -0.06 -1.79
C THR A 126 -13.89 -0.72 -0.58
N LEU A 127 -13.61 0.06 0.45
CA LEU A 127 -13.16 -0.38 1.76
C LEU A 127 -14.28 -0.13 2.79
N GLN A 128 -14.53 -1.07 3.70
CA GLN A 128 -15.40 -0.83 4.85
C GLN A 128 -14.60 -0.86 6.14
N LEU A 129 -14.70 0.24 6.91
CA LEU A 129 -14.16 0.35 8.25
C LEU A 129 -15.30 0.25 9.27
N ARG A 130 -14.98 -0.19 10.48
CA ARG A 130 -15.93 -0.28 11.58
C ARG A 130 -15.36 0.34 12.85
N LEU A 131 -16.13 1.23 13.46
CA LEU A 131 -15.80 1.92 14.71
C LEU A 131 -16.48 1.21 15.88
N SER A 132 -15.67 0.66 16.78
CA SER A 132 -16.03 0.07 18.08
C SER A 132 -17.19 -0.95 18.01
N GLY A 133 -17.39 -1.59 16.86
CA GLY A 133 -18.53 -2.49 16.61
C GLY A 133 -19.88 -1.79 16.41
N GLU A 134 -19.94 -0.45 16.44
CA GLU A 134 -21.17 0.34 16.46
C GLU A 134 -21.53 0.96 15.10
N GLU A 135 -20.55 1.47 14.37
CA GLU A 135 -20.76 2.16 13.09
C GLU A 135 -19.85 1.58 12.00
N SER A 136 -20.41 1.31 10.81
CA SER A 136 -19.65 0.97 9.61
C SER A 136 -19.58 2.17 8.67
N LEU A 137 -18.40 2.43 8.11
CA LEU A 137 -18.11 3.49 7.17
C LEU A 137 -17.55 2.90 5.87
N SER A 138 -18.24 3.15 4.75
CA SER A 138 -17.76 2.75 3.42
C SER A 138 -16.96 3.88 2.78
N LEU A 139 -15.73 3.58 2.37
CA LEU A 139 -14.80 4.48 1.70
C LEU A 139 -14.58 4.02 0.26
N THR A 140 -14.62 4.95 -0.68
CA THR A 140 -14.43 4.69 -2.13
C THR A 140 -13.36 5.57 -2.77
N ALA A 141 -12.72 6.44 -1.98
CA ALA A 141 -11.70 7.37 -2.45
C ALA A 141 -10.64 7.59 -1.37
N ASN A 142 -9.45 8.01 -1.81
CA ASN A 142 -8.37 8.45 -0.93
C ASN A 142 -8.71 9.80 -0.26
N GLY A 143 -8.09 10.08 0.88
CA GLY A 143 -8.25 11.34 1.61
C GLY A 143 -8.76 11.17 3.04
N PRO A 144 -9.17 12.28 3.69
CA PRO A 144 -9.65 12.24 5.05
C PRO A 144 -11.03 11.56 5.17
N PHE A 145 -11.26 10.88 6.29
CA PHE A 145 -12.56 10.30 6.65
C PHE A 145 -12.88 10.56 8.12
N VAL A 146 -14.17 10.60 8.44
CA VAL A 146 -14.68 10.78 9.81
C VAL A 146 -15.92 9.92 10.01
N PHE A 147 -15.97 9.18 11.11
CA PHE A 147 -17.16 8.47 11.58
C PHE A 147 -18.17 9.47 12.16
N GLN A 148 -19.46 9.25 11.92
CA GLN A 148 -20.51 10.16 12.41
C GLN A 148 -20.81 9.93 13.90
N LYS A 149 -20.63 8.69 14.39
CA LYS A 149 -20.72 8.35 15.80
C LYS A 149 -19.64 9.12 16.56
N ARG A 150 -20.09 9.86 17.57
CA ARG A 150 -19.21 10.54 18.52
C ARG A 150 -19.10 9.71 19.80
N HIS A 151 -17.92 9.70 20.39
CA HIS A 151 -17.62 9.03 21.65
C HIS A 151 -17.32 10.06 22.73
N ALA A 152 -17.70 9.76 23.97
CA ALA A 152 -17.43 10.63 25.12
C ALA A 152 -15.91 10.79 25.36
N LYS A 153 -15.49 11.92 25.92
CA LYS A 153 -14.11 12.08 26.40
C LYS A 153 -13.75 10.95 27.39
N GLY A 154 -12.55 10.43 27.28
CA GLY A 154 -12.05 9.27 28.04
C GLY A 154 -12.54 7.90 27.54
N ALA A 155 -13.54 7.84 26.65
CA ALA A 155 -13.99 6.58 26.10
C ALA A 155 -12.93 5.96 25.17
N SER A 156 -12.81 4.64 25.22
CA SER A 156 -11.96 3.90 24.28
C SER A 156 -12.61 3.82 22.90
N TYR A 157 -11.80 3.85 21.85
CA TYR A 157 -12.22 3.58 20.48
C TYR A 157 -11.37 2.46 19.88
N SER A 158 -11.95 1.73 18.92
CA SER A 158 -11.22 0.80 18.06
C SER A 158 -11.76 0.85 16.63
N VAL A 159 -10.90 1.03 15.63
CA VAL A 159 -11.23 0.97 14.22
C VAL A 159 -10.75 -0.37 13.68
N THR A 160 -11.62 -1.08 12.97
CA THR A 160 -11.29 -2.35 12.33
C THR A 160 -11.66 -2.30 10.86
N ILE A 161 -10.95 -3.04 10.02
CA ILE A 161 -11.37 -3.28 8.62
C ILE A 161 -12.44 -4.37 8.65
N GLU A 162 -13.65 -4.03 8.19
CA GLU A 162 -14.76 -4.98 8.06
C GLU A 162 -14.71 -5.70 6.72
N THR A 163 -14.43 -4.97 5.63
CA THR A 163 -14.27 -5.55 4.29
C THR A 163 -13.08 -4.93 3.59
N GLN A 164 -12.14 -5.77 3.12
CA GLN A 164 -11.01 -5.37 2.28
C GLN A 164 -11.47 -5.06 0.85
N PRO A 165 -10.87 -4.06 0.17
CA PRO A 165 -11.09 -3.87 -1.26
C PRO A 165 -10.56 -5.06 -2.08
N ARG A 166 -11.17 -5.28 -3.23
CA ARG A 166 -10.81 -6.36 -4.15
C ARG A 166 -9.35 -6.25 -4.60
N ALA A 167 -8.62 -7.38 -4.61
CA ALA A 167 -7.22 -7.47 -5.03
C ALA A 167 -6.26 -6.48 -4.33
N HIS A 168 -6.63 -6.01 -3.14
CA HIS A 168 -5.87 -5.08 -2.33
C HIS A 168 -5.95 -5.50 -0.87
N ARG A 169 -4.94 -5.12 -0.09
CA ARG A 169 -4.92 -5.28 1.35
C ARG A 169 -4.63 -3.92 1.96
N CYS A 170 -5.59 -3.46 2.75
CA CYS A 170 -5.48 -2.29 3.60
C CYS A 170 -4.99 -2.71 4.99
N THR A 171 -4.17 -1.86 5.58
CA THR A 171 -3.67 -1.97 6.96
C THR A 171 -3.98 -0.68 7.70
N LEU A 172 -4.13 -0.77 9.01
CA LEU A 172 -4.41 0.36 9.89
C LEU A 172 -3.20 0.66 10.78
N THR A 173 -3.04 1.94 11.13
CA THR A 173 -2.25 2.37 12.28
C THR A 173 -3.02 3.44 13.06
N GLY A 174 -2.77 3.55 14.36
CA GLY A 174 -3.53 4.46 15.23
C GLY A 174 -4.98 4.01 15.44
N GLU A 175 -5.26 2.74 15.18
CA GLU A 175 -6.58 2.13 15.13
C GLU A 175 -7.28 2.03 16.47
N GLY A 176 -6.59 2.22 17.59
CA GLY A 176 -7.20 2.19 18.92
C GLY A 176 -6.57 3.19 19.87
N GLY A 177 -7.34 3.60 20.87
CA GLY A 177 -6.92 4.58 21.87
C GLY A 177 -8.06 5.05 22.74
N THR A 178 -7.84 6.16 23.45
CA THR A 178 -8.88 6.87 24.20
C THR A 178 -9.14 8.24 23.57
N VAL A 179 -10.39 8.67 23.62
CA VAL A 179 -10.82 9.93 23.04
C VAL A 179 -10.51 11.08 24.00
N SER A 180 -9.60 11.98 23.63
CA SER A 180 -9.31 13.20 24.40
C SER A 180 -9.77 14.48 23.69
N ASP A 181 -9.74 14.45 22.35
CA ASP A 181 -10.29 15.41 21.39
C ASP A 181 -10.71 14.62 20.11
N ASN A 182 -11.04 15.30 19.01
CA ASN A 182 -11.27 14.69 17.71
C ASN A 182 -10.03 13.89 17.27
N VAL A 183 -10.20 12.57 17.16
CA VAL A 183 -9.15 11.68 16.67
C VAL A 183 -9.10 11.80 15.16
N THR A 184 -7.93 12.18 14.63
CA THR A 184 -7.66 12.30 13.18
C THR A 184 -6.46 11.46 12.74
N THR A 185 -5.93 10.65 13.66
CA THR A 185 -4.63 9.96 13.53
C THR A 185 -4.73 8.54 13.00
N VAL A 186 -5.94 8.04 12.70
CA VAL A 186 -6.10 6.71 12.11
C VAL A 186 -5.58 6.78 10.67
N GLN A 187 -4.55 5.99 10.34
CA GLN A 187 -4.06 5.92 8.97
C GLN A 187 -4.42 4.58 8.36
N VAL A 188 -5.00 4.62 7.16
CA VAL A 188 -5.31 3.46 6.34
C VAL A 188 -4.38 3.47 5.14
N ARG A 189 -3.60 2.41 4.97
CA ARG A 189 -2.76 2.23 3.78
C ARG A 189 -3.14 0.97 3.03
N CYS A 190 -3.56 1.13 1.78
CA CYS A 190 -3.96 0.04 0.89
C CYS A 190 -2.90 -0.20 -0.18
N THR A 191 -2.60 -1.46 -0.43
CA THR A 191 -1.63 -1.89 -1.45
C THR A 191 -2.16 -3.09 -2.22
N PRO A 192 -1.76 -3.30 -3.48
CA PRO A 192 -2.13 -4.50 -4.22
C PRO A 192 -1.81 -5.78 -3.44
N TRP A 193 -2.77 -6.69 -3.41
CA TRP A 193 -2.65 -7.98 -2.73
C TRP A 193 -3.40 -9.04 -3.52
N PHE A 194 -2.68 -10.07 -3.94
CA PHE A 194 -3.22 -11.14 -4.75
C PHE A 194 -3.52 -12.35 -3.86
N ALA A 195 -4.81 -12.64 -3.66
CA ALA A 195 -5.31 -13.69 -2.79
C ALA A 195 -5.60 -14.99 -3.57
N PHE A 196 -4.62 -15.47 -4.34
CA PHE A 196 -4.78 -16.69 -5.13
C PHE A 196 -4.88 -17.94 -4.26
N THR A 197 -5.74 -18.88 -4.68
CA THR A 197 -5.73 -20.25 -4.18
C THR A 197 -4.86 -21.13 -5.10
N SER A 198 -4.26 -22.18 -4.54
CA SER A 198 -3.47 -23.12 -5.35
C SER A 198 -4.34 -23.74 -6.45
N PHE A 199 -3.74 -23.90 -7.63
CA PHE A 199 -4.38 -24.47 -8.82
C PHE A 199 -5.64 -23.73 -9.31
N GLN A 200 -5.74 -22.42 -9.05
CA GLN A 200 -6.83 -21.57 -9.56
C GLN A 200 -6.88 -21.52 -11.10
N ASN A 201 -8.08 -21.37 -11.66
CA ASN A 201 -8.27 -21.10 -13.09
C ASN A 201 -7.83 -19.69 -13.47
N ALA A 202 -7.18 -19.56 -14.62
CA ALA A 202 -7.11 -18.32 -15.36
C ALA A 202 -8.51 -17.90 -15.85
N SER A 203 -8.78 -16.60 -15.86
CA SER A 203 -10.04 -16.04 -16.33
C SER A 203 -10.00 -15.63 -17.80
N ARG A 204 -8.80 -15.44 -18.38
CA ARG A 204 -8.60 -15.09 -19.80
C ARG A 204 -7.32 -15.69 -20.37
N VAL A 205 -7.29 -15.79 -21.71
CA VAL A 205 -6.12 -16.18 -22.50
C VAL A 205 -5.86 -15.20 -23.66
N ILE A 206 -4.59 -14.83 -23.86
CA ILE A 206 -4.13 -14.00 -25.00
C ILE A 206 -3.25 -14.88 -25.91
N GLY A 207 -3.33 -14.67 -27.22
CA GLY A 207 -2.59 -15.43 -28.24
C GLY A 207 -3.34 -16.67 -28.74
N GLN A 208 -4.27 -17.19 -27.94
CA GLN A 208 -5.11 -18.34 -28.26
C GLN A 208 -6.61 -17.99 -28.09
N ASN A 209 -7.48 -18.72 -28.79
CA ASN A 209 -8.92 -18.52 -28.74
C ASN A 209 -9.58 -19.14 -27.50
N ASP A 210 -8.92 -20.14 -26.90
CA ASP A 210 -9.41 -20.93 -25.78
C ASP A 210 -8.25 -21.45 -24.91
N PHE A 211 -8.58 -22.12 -23.81
CA PHE A 211 -7.60 -22.63 -22.84
C PHE A 211 -7.03 -24.02 -23.19
N THR A 212 -7.48 -24.64 -24.27
CA THR A 212 -7.12 -26.01 -24.68
C THR A 212 -6.24 -26.07 -25.92
N SER A 213 -6.19 -25.00 -26.69
CA SER A 213 -5.34 -24.83 -27.87
C SER A 213 -3.97 -24.29 -27.48
N ASN A 214 -2.91 -24.79 -28.13
CA ASN A 214 -1.52 -24.38 -27.83
C ASN A 214 -0.57 -24.32 -29.04
N SER A 215 -1.07 -24.51 -30.27
CA SER A 215 -0.24 -24.41 -31.47
C SER A 215 0.28 -23.00 -31.67
N ALA A 216 1.58 -22.87 -31.97
CA ALA A 216 2.18 -21.61 -32.38
C ALA A 216 1.37 -20.93 -33.48
N ASN A 217 1.14 -19.63 -33.32
CA ASN A 217 0.30 -18.82 -34.18
C ASN A 217 -1.10 -19.40 -34.45
N GLN A 218 -1.67 -20.12 -33.48
CA GLN A 218 -2.93 -20.85 -33.62
C GLN A 218 -2.90 -21.89 -34.77
N GLY A 219 -1.73 -22.35 -35.18
CA GLY A 219 -1.51 -23.24 -36.32
C GLY A 219 -1.45 -22.55 -37.69
N GLY A 220 -1.47 -21.22 -37.74
CA GLY A 220 -1.43 -20.42 -38.96
C GLY A 220 -0.21 -19.50 -39.06
N ALA A 221 -0.36 -18.43 -39.85
CA ALA A 221 0.64 -17.37 -39.93
C ALA A 221 0.53 -16.40 -38.75
N ALA A 222 1.62 -15.69 -38.45
CA ALA A 222 1.62 -14.63 -37.44
C ALA A 222 0.57 -13.55 -37.77
N GLY A 223 -0.14 -13.10 -36.74
CA GLY A 223 -1.17 -12.07 -36.84
C GLY A 223 -1.34 -11.30 -35.53
N PRO A 224 -2.27 -10.34 -35.47
CA PRO A 224 -2.47 -9.50 -34.29
C PRO A 224 -3.06 -10.26 -33.09
N SER A 225 -3.73 -11.39 -33.30
CA SER A 225 -4.34 -12.20 -32.24
C SER A 225 -3.53 -13.44 -31.84
N THR A 226 -2.34 -13.62 -32.41
CA THR A 226 -1.58 -14.86 -32.31
C THR A 226 -0.24 -14.64 -31.61
N LEU A 227 0.27 -15.67 -30.95
CA LEU A 227 1.60 -15.68 -30.33
C LEU A 227 2.36 -16.95 -30.76
N ASN A 228 3.69 -16.86 -30.71
CA ASN A 228 4.66 -17.92 -30.94
C ASN A 228 5.79 -17.74 -29.91
N GLY A 229 5.76 -18.56 -28.86
CA GLY A 229 6.73 -18.51 -27.78
C GLY A 229 6.77 -17.15 -27.04
N PRO A 230 5.68 -16.67 -26.42
CA PRO A 230 5.77 -15.46 -25.61
C PRO A 230 6.74 -15.66 -24.44
N TRP A 231 7.65 -14.71 -24.25
CA TRP A 231 8.77 -14.86 -23.31
C TRP A 231 9.05 -13.57 -22.56
N GLY A 232 9.45 -13.70 -21.29
CA GLY A 232 9.79 -12.57 -20.43
C GLY A 232 8.55 -11.83 -19.91
N ASN A 233 8.81 -10.81 -19.10
CA ASN A 233 7.79 -10.00 -18.43
C ASN A 233 6.99 -9.14 -19.42
N PRO A 234 5.65 -9.28 -19.46
CA PRO A 234 4.80 -8.25 -20.05
C PRO A 234 4.83 -6.97 -19.20
N SER A 235 4.57 -5.82 -19.81
CA SER A 235 4.43 -4.53 -19.11
C SER A 235 3.04 -3.95 -19.32
N PHE A 236 2.36 -3.54 -18.25
CA PHE A 236 1.10 -2.81 -18.33
C PHE A 236 1.24 -1.40 -17.72
N VAL A 237 1.27 -0.40 -18.59
CA VAL A 237 1.61 0.98 -18.21
C VAL A 237 0.92 1.98 -19.14
N GLY A 238 0.51 3.14 -18.63
CA GLY A 238 -0.17 4.16 -19.43
C GLY A 238 -1.46 3.66 -20.09
N GLY A 239 -2.11 2.65 -19.49
CA GLY A 239 -3.27 1.97 -20.07
C GLY A 239 -2.94 1.10 -21.29
N LYS A 240 -1.69 0.67 -21.46
CA LYS A 240 -1.25 -0.19 -22.57
C LYS A 240 -0.52 -1.42 -22.06
N LEU A 241 -0.81 -2.57 -22.67
CA LEU A 241 -0.09 -3.82 -22.42
C LEU A 241 0.90 -4.05 -23.55
N TYR A 242 2.14 -4.36 -23.20
CA TYR A 242 3.21 -4.76 -24.12
C TYR A 242 3.54 -6.23 -23.86
N VAL A 243 3.45 -7.05 -24.90
CA VAL A 243 3.69 -8.49 -24.84
C VAL A 243 4.79 -8.88 -25.82
N SER A 244 5.87 -9.44 -25.30
CA SER A 244 6.95 -9.99 -26.12
C SER A 244 6.53 -11.32 -26.74
N ASP A 245 6.63 -11.40 -28.06
CA ASP A 245 6.32 -12.58 -28.88
C ASP A 245 7.62 -13.12 -29.51
N LEU A 246 8.45 -13.78 -28.68
CA LEU A 246 9.89 -13.98 -28.89
C LEU A 246 10.21 -14.60 -30.24
N ASP A 247 9.57 -15.72 -30.57
CA ASP A 247 9.87 -16.46 -31.81
C ASP A 247 9.32 -15.74 -33.06
N SER A 248 8.50 -14.71 -32.86
CA SER A 248 8.05 -13.79 -33.92
C SER A 248 8.86 -12.49 -33.95
N ASN A 249 9.89 -12.33 -33.12
CA ASN A 249 10.78 -11.15 -33.10
C ASN A 249 10.02 -9.80 -33.02
N ARG A 250 8.96 -9.74 -32.21
CA ARG A 250 8.07 -8.57 -32.14
C ARG A 250 7.45 -8.36 -30.77
N ILE A 251 7.09 -7.12 -30.45
CA ILE A 251 6.24 -6.82 -29.30
C ILE A 251 4.84 -6.48 -29.79
N LEU A 252 3.83 -7.15 -29.25
CA LEU A 252 2.42 -6.83 -29.47
C LEU A 252 1.95 -5.82 -28.42
N GLY A 253 1.36 -4.72 -28.89
CA GLY A 253 0.82 -3.66 -28.05
C GLY A 253 -0.70 -3.64 -28.03
N PHE A 254 -1.31 -3.59 -26.85
CA PHE A 254 -2.76 -3.55 -26.63
C PHE A 254 -3.16 -2.27 -25.90
N ASN A 255 -4.33 -1.72 -26.23
CA ASN A 255 -4.97 -0.62 -25.53
C ASN A 255 -5.81 -1.20 -24.38
N GLY A 256 -5.22 -1.27 -23.19
CA GLY A 256 -5.79 -1.92 -22.02
C GLY A 256 -5.36 -3.37 -21.88
N LEU A 257 -5.71 -3.97 -20.73
CA LEU A 257 -5.70 -5.42 -20.60
C LEU A 257 -6.85 -6.01 -21.43
N PRO A 258 -6.60 -7.04 -22.26
CA PRO A 258 -7.64 -7.71 -23.02
C PRO A 258 -8.83 -8.19 -22.19
N THR A 259 -10.04 -7.85 -22.63
CA THR A 259 -11.29 -8.18 -21.93
C THR A 259 -11.94 -9.48 -22.40
N GLN A 260 -11.43 -10.07 -23.49
CA GLN A 260 -11.90 -11.33 -24.09
C GLN A 260 -10.71 -12.19 -24.55
N ASN A 261 -10.96 -13.50 -24.72
CA ASN A 261 -9.95 -14.41 -25.24
C ASN A 261 -9.57 -14.06 -26.68
N GLY A 262 -8.30 -14.26 -27.05
CA GLY A 262 -7.82 -14.07 -28.43
C GLY A 262 -7.93 -12.63 -28.96
N ALA A 263 -8.03 -11.63 -28.07
CA ALA A 263 -8.12 -10.24 -28.48
C ALA A 263 -6.95 -9.84 -29.40
N PRO A 264 -7.19 -9.06 -30.48
CA PRO A 264 -6.13 -8.60 -31.35
C PRO A 264 -5.35 -7.45 -30.72
N ALA A 265 -4.04 -7.44 -30.94
CA ALA A 265 -3.16 -6.32 -30.67
C ALA A 265 -3.52 -5.10 -31.55
N ASN A 266 -3.26 -3.90 -31.02
CA ASN A 266 -3.52 -2.63 -31.67
C ASN A 266 -2.32 -2.10 -32.47
N PHE A 267 -1.10 -2.46 -32.08
CA PHE A 267 0.13 -2.10 -32.77
C PHE A 267 1.21 -3.17 -32.54
N VAL A 268 2.30 -3.07 -33.30
CA VAL A 268 3.43 -3.99 -33.24
C VAL A 268 4.74 -3.21 -33.30
N LEU A 269 5.69 -3.55 -32.43
CA LEU A 269 7.05 -3.02 -32.44
C LEU A 269 8.03 -4.09 -32.90
N GLY A 270 9.17 -3.69 -33.46
CA GLY A 270 10.19 -4.61 -33.95
C GLY A 270 10.00 -5.10 -35.38
N GLN A 271 8.81 -4.88 -35.96
CA GLN A 271 8.42 -5.42 -37.26
C GLN A 271 7.65 -4.40 -38.10
N PRO A 272 7.71 -4.49 -39.45
CA PRO A 272 6.91 -3.64 -40.35
C PRO A 272 5.39 -3.81 -40.19
N GLY A 273 4.94 -4.93 -39.63
CA GLY A 273 3.52 -5.24 -39.44
C GLY A 273 3.33 -6.59 -38.74
N PHE A 274 2.06 -6.95 -38.49
CA PHE A 274 1.72 -8.13 -37.68
C PHE A 274 2.09 -9.48 -38.32
N THR A 275 2.38 -9.55 -39.61
CA THR A 275 2.67 -10.82 -40.29
C THR A 275 4.15 -11.08 -40.47
N SER A 276 5.00 -10.07 -40.25
CA SER A 276 6.44 -10.20 -40.38
C SER A 276 7.04 -10.70 -39.06
N THR A 277 8.01 -11.60 -39.16
CA THR A 277 8.67 -12.26 -38.02
C THR A 277 10.19 -12.30 -38.17
N THR A 278 10.75 -11.51 -39.09
CA THR A 278 12.17 -11.59 -39.42
C THR A 278 13.00 -10.89 -38.34
N ALA A 279 13.93 -11.63 -37.73
CA ALA A 279 14.89 -11.05 -36.80
C ALA A 279 15.76 -9.99 -37.48
N SER A 280 16.02 -8.89 -36.80
CA SER A 280 16.84 -7.81 -37.34
C SER A 280 17.51 -6.99 -36.23
N ALA A 281 18.66 -6.39 -36.56
CA ALA A 281 19.30 -5.36 -35.77
C ALA A 281 18.82 -3.96 -36.22
N GLY A 282 19.50 -2.90 -35.79
CA GLY A 282 19.17 -1.51 -36.14
C GLY A 282 18.12 -0.89 -35.24
N ARG A 283 17.82 0.39 -35.49
CA ARG A 283 17.03 1.28 -34.60
C ARG A 283 15.54 0.93 -34.47
N GLY A 284 15.12 -0.27 -34.82
CA GLY A 284 13.74 -0.71 -34.65
C GLY A 284 13.53 -2.18 -34.97
N GLY A 285 14.61 -2.93 -35.22
CA GLY A 285 14.59 -4.38 -35.32
C GLY A 285 14.73 -5.01 -33.95
N LEU A 286 14.13 -6.19 -33.79
CA LEU A 286 14.27 -7.04 -32.62
C LEU A 286 14.76 -8.42 -33.06
N SER A 287 15.45 -9.12 -32.16
CA SER A 287 15.88 -10.50 -32.36
C SER A 287 15.76 -11.27 -31.05
N SER A 288 14.84 -12.24 -31.01
CA SER A 288 14.58 -13.10 -29.85
C SER A 288 14.44 -12.31 -28.54
N MET A 289 13.74 -11.18 -28.56
CA MET A 289 13.61 -10.30 -27.39
C MET A 289 12.81 -10.95 -26.27
N GLU A 290 13.10 -10.52 -25.05
CA GLU A 290 12.51 -11.05 -23.82
C GLU A 290 11.74 -9.97 -23.06
N GLY A 291 12.00 -9.79 -21.76
CA GLY A 291 11.20 -8.96 -20.88
C GLY A 291 11.12 -7.49 -21.30
N THR A 292 9.96 -6.90 -21.02
CA THR A 292 9.76 -5.45 -21.06
C THR A 292 9.56 -4.93 -19.65
N SER A 293 10.04 -3.72 -19.37
CA SER A 293 9.82 -3.04 -18.09
C SER A 293 9.54 -1.56 -18.28
N SER A 294 8.78 -0.96 -17.37
CA SER A 294 8.41 0.45 -17.45
C SER A 294 8.21 1.06 -16.07
N GLU A 295 8.58 2.35 -15.96
CA GLU A 295 8.38 3.18 -14.78
C GLU A 295 7.30 4.27 -14.97
N GLY A 296 6.42 4.11 -15.98
CA GLY A 296 5.32 5.03 -16.25
C GLY A 296 5.45 5.80 -17.56
N THR A 297 6.65 6.29 -17.86
CA THR A 297 6.93 7.12 -19.06
C THR A 297 7.90 6.45 -20.02
N HIS A 298 8.89 5.73 -19.49
CA HIS A 298 9.88 4.99 -20.27
C HIS A 298 9.45 3.54 -20.51
N LEU A 299 9.88 2.94 -21.61
CA LEU A 299 9.79 1.49 -21.83
C LEU A 299 11.20 0.95 -22.12
N ALA A 300 11.65 -0.05 -21.36
CA ALA A 300 12.88 -0.77 -21.61
C ALA A 300 12.57 -2.17 -22.17
N VAL A 301 13.35 -2.62 -23.13
CA VAL A 301 13.19 -3.92 -23.81
C VAL A 301 14.53 -4.64 -23.83
N ALA A 302 14.59 -5.85 -23.28
CA ALA A 302 15.74 -6.74 -23.42
C ALA A 302 15.74 -7.41 -24.80
N ASP A 303 16.54 -6.90 -25.73
CA ASP A 303 16.67 -7.42 -27.10
C ASP A 303 17.80 -8.45 -27.17
N LYS A 304 17.54 -9.61 -26.53
CA LYS A 304 18.54 -10.65 -26.21
C LYS A 304 19.43 -11.03 -27.39
N GLY A 305 18.84 -11.35 -28.54
CA GLY A 305 19.59 -11.83 -29.71
C GLY A 305 20.53 -10.79 -30.31
N ASN A 306 20.28 -9.50 -30.03
CA ASN A 306 21.14 -8.39 -30.43
C ASN A 306 22.07 -7.90 -29.29
N ASN A 307 22.14 -8.62 -28.17
CA ASN A 307 23.02 -8.33 -27.02
C ASN A 307 22.88 -6.88 -26.51
N ARG A 308 21.64 -6.39 -26.38
CA ARG A 308 21.37 -4.99 -26.01
C ARG A 308 20.06 -4.83 -25.26
N VAL A 309 19.90 -3.67 -24.63
CA VAL A 309 18.61 -3.17 -24.15
C VAL A 309 18.24 -1.91 -24.93
N LEU A 310 17.00 -1.85 -25.41
CA LEU A 310 16.43 -0.68 -26.08
C LEU A 310 15.60 0.12 -25.08
N LEU A 311 15.83 1.43 -25.01
CA LEU A 311 15.11 2.35 -24.13
C LEU A 311 14.33 3.37 -24.96
N TYR A 312 13.02 3.39 -24.73
CA TYR A 312 12.10 4.39 -25.25
C TYR A 312 11.84 5.42 -24.14
N ASN A 313 12.09 6.70 -24.43
CA ASN A 313 11.86 7.80 -23.50
C ASN A 313 10.38 8.19 -23.39
N THR A 314 9.59 7.74 -24.35
CA THR A 314 8.14 7.85 -24.35
C THR A 314 7.52 6.50 -24.65
N LEU A 315 6.47 6.14 -23.92
CA LEU A 315 5.71 4.91 -24.15
C LEU A 315 5.26 4.80 -25.62
N PRO A 316 5.61 3.71 -26.32
CA PRO A 316 5.13 3.48 -27.68
C PRO A 316 3.61 3.41 -27.74
N THR A 317 3.01 4.17 -28.67
CA THR A 317 1.55 4.20 -28.88
C THR A 317 1.11 3.62 -30.22
N ASP A 318 2.03 3.40 -31.14
CA ASP A 318 1.81 2.88 -32.49
C ASP A 318 3.07 2.17 -33.03
N SER A 319 2.94 1.53 -34.20
CA SER A 319 3.99 0.69 -34.80
C SER A 319 5.20 1.48 -35.35
N ASN A 320 5.12 2.80 -35.43
CA ASN A 320 6.21 3.65 -35.91
C ASN A 320 7.14 4.10 -34.78
N ALA A 321 6.80 3.83 -33.52
CA ALA A 321 7.65 4.14 -32.39
C ALA A 321 9.04 3.51 -32.56
N ARG A 322 10.08 4.26 -32.16
CA ARG A 322 11.48 3.86 -32.22
C ARG A 322 12.14 4.14 -30.87
N PRO A 323 13.11 3.31 -30.44
CA PRO A 323 13.90 3.55 -29.25
C PRO A 323 14.79 4.79 -29.42
N ASP A 324 15.00 5.47 -28.30
CA ASP A 324 15.81 6.68 -28.19
C ASP A 324 17.26 6.35 -27.84
N LEU A 325 17.46 5.33 -27.00
CA LEU A 325 18.76 4.91 -26.51
C LEU A 325 18.95 3.39 -26.63
N VAL A 326 20.22 2.99 -26.72
CA VAL A 326 20.64 1.59 -26.66
C VAL A 326 21.70 1.41 -25.57
N ILE A 327 21.47 0.43 -24.71
CA ILE A 327 22.34 0.07 -23.59
C ILE A 327 23.01 -1.27 -23.90
N GLY A 328 24.27 -1.41 -23.51
CA GLY A 328 25.06 -2.60 -23.80
C GLY A 328 25.69 -2.64 -25.19
N GLN A 329 25.49 -1.60 -26.02
CA GLN A 329 26.09 -1.44 -27.34
C GLN A 329 26.37 0.04 -27.62
N PRO A 330 27.38 0.38 -28.44
CA PRO A 330 27.71 1.77 -28.78
C PRO A 330 26.66 2.44 -29.68
N ASP A 331 25.93 1.65 -30.46
CA ASP A 331 24.91 2.09 -31.40
C ASP A 331 23.86 0.99 -31.63
N PHE A 332 22.85 1.27 -32.46
CA PHE A 332 21.74 0.35 -32.70
C PHE A 332 22.09 -0.80 -33.67
N ASP A 333 23.26 -0.81 -34.29
CA ASP A 333 23.59 -1.78 -35.34
C ASP A 333 24.64 -2.80 -34.86
N THR A 334 25.44 -2.42 -33.88
CA THR A 334 26.45 -3.24 -33.24
C THR A 334 25.79 -4.25 -32.30
N THR A 335 26.08 -5.55 -32.49
CA THR A 335 25.47 -6.66 -31.74
C THR A 335 26.43 -7.72 -31.15
N PRO A 336 27.77 -7.55 -31.10
CA PRO A 336 28.63 -8.58 -30.54
C PRO A 336 28.36 -8.75 -29.04
N LEU A 337 28.44 -9.99 -28.57
CA LEU A 337 28.49 -10.31 -27.16
C LEU A 337 29.86 -9.90 -26.61
N GLN A 338 29.88 -9.12 -25.53
CA GLN A 338 31.12 -8.66 -24.88
C GLN A 338 30.97 -8.60 -23.36
N CYS A 339 32.11 -8.71 -22.66
CA CYS A 339 32.22 -8.65 -21.21
C CYS A 339 32.87 -7.30 -20.80
N GLY A 340 32.06 -6.36 -20.33
CA GLY A 340 32.49 -5.00 -20.00
C GLY A 340 31.37 -4.16 -19.38
N ALA A 341 31.69 -2.99 -18.83
CA ALA A 341 30.70 -2.13 -18.16
C ALA A 341 29.66 -1.52 -19.13
N SER A 342 30.02 -1.36 -20.40
CA SER A 342 29.17 -0.80 -21.46
C SER A 342 28.61 -1.86 -22.41
N SER A 343 28.80 -3.15 -22.11
CA SER A 343 28.44 -4.24 -23.00
C SER A 343 27.58 -5.31 -22.33
N LEU A 344 26.75 -5.96 -23.14
CA LEU A 344 25.88 -7.05 -22.71
C LEU A 344 26.13 -8.32 -23.53
N GLY A 345 25.64 -9.44 -23.01
CA GLY A 345 25.69 -10.76 -23.57
C GLY A 345 24.42 -11.52 -23.19
N LEU A 346 23.56 -11.72 -24.18
CA LEU A 346 22.24 -12.34 -24.05
C LEU A 346 21.46 -11.82 -22.82
N PRO A 347 21.13 -10.52 -22.76
CA PRO A 347 20.36 -10.00 -21.65
C PRO A 347 18.95 -10.61 -21.63
N GLU A 348 18.56 -11.28 -20.54
CA GLU A 348 17.27 -11.98 -20.42
C GLU A 348 16.18 -11.11 -19.76
N ASP A 349 16.53 -10.28 -18.78
CA ASP A 349 15.58 -9.36 -18.15
C ASP A 349 16.16 -7.96 -17.97
N VAL A 350 15.25 -6.99 -17.96
CA VAL A 350 15.56 -5.58 -17.69
C VAL A 350 14.54 -5.04 -16.70
N PHE A 351 15.01 -4.29 -15.71
CA PHE A 351 14.18 -3.51 -14.82
C PHE A 351 14.45 -2.02 -15.01
N ILE A 352 13.40 -1.22 -15.09
CA ILE A 352 13.48 0.25 -15.02
C ILE A 352 12.47 0.77 -13.99
N GLY A 353 12.93 1.61 -13.08
CA GLY A 353 12.10 2.17 -12.02
C GLY A 353 12.91 2.68 -10.85
N HIS A 354 12.27 3.47 -9.99
CA HIS A 354 12.93 4.11 -8.85
C HIS A 354 14.20 4.90 -9.25
N GLY A 355 14.21 5.44 -10.49
CA GLY A 355 15.34 6.17 -11.07
C GLY A 355 16.53 5.31 -11.49
N LYS A 356 16.37 3.98 -11.55
CA LYS A 356 17.44 3.01 -11.86
C LYS A 356 17.10 2.17 -13.08
N LEU A 357 18.15 1.64 -13.69
CA LEU A 357 18.06 0.59 -14.71
C LEU A 357 18.95 -0.58 -14.30
N LEU A 358 18.41 -1.80 -14.33
CA LEU A 358 19.13 -3.03 -14.04
C LEU A 358 18.96 -4.00 -15.21
N VAL A 359 20.01 -4.73 -15.54
CA VAL A 359 19.99 -5.73 -16.61
C VAL A 359 20.59 -7.02 -16.11
N ALA A 360 19.88 -8.13 -16.33
CA ALA A 360 20.42 -9.46 -16.15
C ALA A 360 21.21 -9.83 -17.39
N ASP A 361 22.53 -9.76 -17.27
CA ASP A 361 23.48 -9.99 -18.33
C ASP A 361 23.88 -11.47 -18.31
N SER A 362 22.93 -12.32 -18.72
CA SER A 362 22.84 -13.73 -18.36
C SER A 362 23.99 -14.58 -18.88
N ALA A 363 24.46 -14.34 -20.11
CA ALA A 363 25.62 -15.06 -20.64
C ALA A 363 26.92 -14.71 -19.90
N ASN A 364 26.99 -13.50 -19.33
CA ASN A 364 28.10 -13.02 -18.53
C ASN A 364 27.91 -13.26 -17.02
N ASN A 365 26.88 -14.02 -16.62
CA ASN A 365 26.63 -14.46 -15.25
C ASN A 365 26.62 -13.32 -14.22
N ARG A 366 25.98 -12.20 -14.55
CA ARG A 366 26.02 -10.98 -13.72
C ARG A 366 24.77 -10.13 -13.86
N ILE A 367 24.57 -9.23 -12.90
CA ILE A 367 23.61 -8.13 -13.01
C ILE A 367 24.39 -6.83 -13.17
N LEU A 368 24.08 -6.04 -14.19
CA LEU A 368 24.59 -4.68 -14.35
C LEU A 368 23.56 -3.67 -13.85
N ILE A 369 24.02 -2.64 -13.13
CA ILE A 369 23.17 -1.64 -12.49
C ILE A 369 23.64 -0.24 -12.88
N TRP A 370 22.69 0.57 -13.34
CA TRP A 370 22.79 2.01 -13.51
C TRP A 370 21.98 2.68 -12.40
N ASN A 371 22.64 3.50 -11.58
CA ASN A 371 22.04 4.17 -10.43
C ASN A 371 21.13 5.32 -10.81
N THR A 372 21.35 5.84 -12.01
CA THR A 372 20.56 6.85 -12.70
C THR A 372 20.23 6.33 -14.08
N LEU A 373 19.08 6.70 -14.62
CA LEU A 373 18.71 6.31 -15.98
C LEU A 373 19.77 6.78 -16.99
N PRO A 374 20.20 5.90 -17.92
CA PRO A 374 21.14 6.28 -18.96
C PRO A 374 20.64 7.44 -19.83
N THR A 375 21.57 8.28 -20.31
CA THR A 375 21.26 9.43 -21.18
C THR A 375 21.98 9.39 -22.53
N THR A 376 22.92 8.46 -22.70
CA THR A 376 23.68 8.26 -23.94
C THR A 376 23.79 6.78 -24.27
N ASN A 377 23.93 6.45 -25.55
CA ASN A 377 24.17 5.07 -25.99
C ASN A 377 25.43 4.49 -25.35
N GLY A 378 25.38 3.21 -24.97
CA GLY A 378 26.52 2.50 -24.40
C GLY A 378 27.04 3.07 -23.09
N GLN A 379 26.23 3.85 -22.35
CA GLN A 379 26.63 4.38 -21.05
C GLN A 379 27.06 3.24 -20.12
N PRO A 380 28.26 3.29 -19.50
CA PRO A 380 28.73 2.22 -18.64
C PRO A 380 27.85 2.08 -17.40
N ALA A 381 27.67 0.84 -16.94
CA ALA A 381 27.03 0.54 -15.67
C ALA A 381 27.88 1.06 -14.50
N ASP A 382 27.21 1.47 -13.43
CA ASP A 382 27.85 1.96 -12.22
C ASP A 382 28.26 0.82 -11.28
N ARG A 383 27.54 -0.30 -11.33
CA ARG A 383 27.75 -1.45 -10.45
C ARG A 383 27.53 -2.79 -11.15
N VAL A 384 28.18 -3.83 -10.63
CA VAL A 384 28.02 -5.22 -11.06
C VAL A 384 27.82 -6.14 -9.86
N LEU A 385 26.85 -7.07 -9.95
CA LEU A 385 26.62 -8.15 -8.98
C LEU A 385 26.85 -9.51 -9.62
N GLY A 386 27.13 -10.52 -8.79
CA GLY A 386 27.47 -11.87 -9.25
C GLY A 386 28.92 -12.04 -9.68
N GLN A 387 29.68 -10.94 -9.71
CA GLN A 387 31.05 -10.82 -10.22
C GLN A 387 31.86 -9.82 -9.38
N ALA A 388 33.17 -10.00 -9.31
CA ALA A 388 34.08 -9.09 -8.62
C ALA A 388 34.33 -7.78 -9.41
N SER A 389 34.27 -7.84 -10.74
CA SER A 389 34.54 -6.70 -11.62
C SER A 389 33.67 -6.72 -12.88
N PHE A 390 33.71 -5.65 -13.67
CA PHE A 390 33.02 -5.57 -14.96
C PHE A 390 33.64 -6.43 -16.06
N THR A 391 34.77 -7.08 -15.81
CA THR A 391 35.50 -7.89 -16.80
C THR A 391 35.64 -9.35 -16.39
N THR A 392 35.07 -9.74 -15.25
CA THR A 392 34.89 -11.15 -14.88
C THR A 392 33.46 -11.56 -15.25
N CYS A 393 33.32 -12.71 -15.94
CA CYS A 393 32.07 -13.13 -16.54
C CYS A 393 31.81 -14.65 -16.43
N ALA A 394 32.71 -15.39 -15.76
CA ALA A 394 32.51 -16.81 -15.49
C ALA A 394 31.47 -16.98 -14.37
N GLY A 395 30.52 -17.91 -14.56
CA GLY A 395 29.48 -18.15 -13.57
C GLY A 395 30.06 -18.84 -12.34
N ASN A 396 29.62 -18.44 -11.15
CA ASN A 396 30.18 -18.93 -9.88
C ASN A 396 31.70 -18.84 -9.82
N ASP A 397 32.26 -17.68 -10.09
CA ASP A 397 33.70 -17.46 -10.03
C ASP A 397 34.01 -16.59 -8.82
N VAL A 398 34.32 -17.21 -7.68
CA VAL A 398 34.48 -16.47 -6.41
C VAL A 398 35.85 -15.82 -6.28
N ASP A 399 36.88 -16.41 -6.88
CA ASP A 399 38.26 -15.92 -6.83
C ASP A 399 38.62 -15.02 -8.03
N GLY A 400 37.76 -14.96 -9.04
CA GLY A 400 37.88 -14.08 -10.19
C GLY A 400 38.92 -14.54 -11.20
N ASP A 401 39.23 -15.84 -11.24
CA ASP A 401 40.27 -16.40 -12.13
C ASP A 401 39.77 -16.62 -13.58
N GLY A 402 38.48 -16.38 -13.83
CA GLY A 402 37.84 -16.57 -15.13
C GLY A 402 37.38 -18.01 -15.39
N VAL A 403 37.45 -18.88 -14.38
CA VAL A 403 36.99 -20.27 -14.41
C VAL A 403 35.79 -20.42 -13.48
N ARG A 404 34.82 -21.23 -13.90
CA ARG A 404 33.63 -21.50 -13.10
C ARG A 404 33.92 -22.45 -11.94
N ASP A 405 33.59 -22.02 -10.73
CA ASP A 405 33.54 -22.90 -9.56
C ASP A 405 32.28 -23.78 -9.56
N LEU A 406 32.42 -24.95 -8.94
CA LEU A 406 31.29 -25.85 -8.69
C LEU A 406 30.39 -25.36 -7.55
N THR A 407 30.93 -24.57 -6.63
CA THR A 407 30.23 -24.09 -5.43
C THR A 407 29.70 -22.68 -5.69
N ALA A 408 28.41 -22.46 -5.44
CA ALA A 408 27.85 -21.10 -5.44
C ALA A 408 28.15 -20.41 -4.10
N THR A 409 28.08 -19.09 -4.08
CA THR A 409 28.10 -18.30 -2.83
C THR A 409 27.00 -17.25 -2.84
N ALA A 410 26.93 -16.42 -1.79
CA ALA A 410 26.03 -15.29 -1.74
C ALA A 410 26.42 -14.15 -2.71
N SER A 411 27.64 -14.16 -3.26
CA SER A 411 28.15 -13.10 -4.15
C SER A 411 28.24 -13.51 -5.62
N THR A 412 27.94 -14.76 -5.96
CA THR A 412 28.09 -15.29 -7.31
C THR A 412 26.76 -15.67 -7.95
N LEU A 413 26.72 -15.63 -9.29
CA LEU A 413 25.54 -16.00 -10.08
C LEU A 413 25.92 -17.02 -11.18
N LEU A 414 24.92 -17.72 -11.72
CA LEU A 414 25.02 -18.59 -12.89
C LEU A 414 23.76 -18.44 -13.74
N SER A 415 23.92 -17.84 -14.92
CA SER A 415 22.83 -17.51 -15.83
C SER A 415 21.64 -16.85 -15.12
N PRO A 416 21.84 -15.69 -14.44
CA PRO A 416 20.74 -15.00 -13.79
C PRO A 416 19.75 -14.47 -14.83
N ALA A 417 18.45 -14.45 -14.53
CA ALA A 417 17.41 -13.98 -15.45
C ALA A 417 16.54 -12.90 -14.80
N GLY A 418 15.48 -13.27 -14.07
CA GLY A 418 14.49 -12.34 -13.54
C GLY A 418 15.02 -11.34 -12.51
N LEU A 419 14.54 -10.10 -12.61
CA LEU A 419 14.89 -8.98 -11.73
C LEU A 419 13.65 -8.31 -11.12
N TRP A 420 13.75 -7.95 -9.85
CA TRP A 420 12.77 -7.05 -9.22
C TRP A 420 13.37 -6.20 -8.11
N THR A 421 12.95 -4.93 -8.01
CA THR A 421 13.30 -4.04 -6.89
C THR A 421 12.16 -3.08 -6.57
N ASP A 422 12.01 -2.73 -5.28
CA ASP A 422 11.17 -1.63 -4.79
C ASP A 422 11.99 -0.36 -4.49
N GLY A 423 13.23 -0.30 -4.98
CA GLY A 423 14.20 0.75 -4.69
C GLY A 423 14.94 0.57 -3.36
N THR A 424 14.46 -0.29 -2.46
CA THR A 424 15.13 -0.62 -1.19
C THR A 424 15.68 -2.03 -1.20
N ARG A 425 14.96 -3.01 -1.72
CA ARG A 425 15.34 -4.42 -1.82
C ARG A 425 15.56 -4.81 -3.26
N LEU A 426 16.33 -5.87 -3.48
CA LEU A 426 16.55 -6.47 -4.80
C LEU A 426 16.34 -7.99 -4.72
N LEU A 427 15.61 -8.52 -5.69
CA LEU A 427 15.44 -9.94 -5.94
C LEU A 427 16.07 -10.29 -7.29
N VAL A 428 16.86 -11.36 -7.32
CA VAL A 428 17.48 -11.87 -8.56
C VAL A 428 17.21 -13.36 -8.67
N ALA A 429 16.58 -13.78 -9.75
CA ALA A 429 16.49 -15.19 -10.09
C ALA A 429 17.86 -15.67 -10.61
N ASP A 430 18.54 -16.49 -9.81
CA ASP A 430 19.84 -17.09 -10.13
C ASP A 430 19.57 -18.48 -10.74
N THR A 431 19.08 -18.46 -11.98
CA THR A 431 18.39 -19.57 -12.64
C THR A 431 19.23 -20.84 -12.69
N GLY A 432 20.51 -20.73 -13.06
CA GLY A 432 21.42 -21.87 -13.15
C GLY A 432 21.77 -22.50 -11.80
N ASN A 433 21.57 -21.77 -10.69
CA ASN A 433 21.77 -22.26 -9.33
C ASN A 433 20.46 -22.67 -8.64
N ASN A 434 19.32 -22.66 -9.35
CA ASN A 434 18.01 -23.08 -8.83
C ASN A 434 17.60 -22.33 -7.56
N ARG A 435 17.79 -21.00 -7.54
CA ARG A 435 17.48 -20.16 -6.37
C ARG A 435 17.08 -18.74 -6.77
N VAL A 436 16.49 -18.01 -5.83
CA VAL A 436 16.33 -16.56 -5.92
C VAL A 436 17.12 -15.93 -4.78
N LEU A 437 18.02 -15.00 -5.09
CA LEU A 437 18.80 -14.24 -4.11
C LEU A 437 18.06 -12.97 -3.70
N ILE A 438 18.19 -12.61 -2.43
CA ILE A 438 17.53 -11.46 -1.80
C ILE A 438 18.58 -10.55 -1.21
N TRP A 439 18.58 -9.28 -1.62
CA TRP A 439 19.23 -8.20 -0.89
C TRP A 439 18.15 -7.40 -0.16
N ASN A 440 18.26 -7.34 1.17
CA ASN A 440 17.35 -6.61 2.03
C ASN A 440 17.57 -5.09 1.95
N GLN A 441 18.75 -4.68 1.48
CA GLN A 441 19.11 -3.30 1.15
C GLN A 441 19.75 -3.24 -0.24
N PHE A 442 19.46 -2.18 -0.99
CA PHE A 442 19.90 -2.08 -2.37
C PHE A 442 21.44 -2.05 -2.41
N PRO A 443 22.08 -2.86 -3.27
CA PRO A 443 23.54 -2.99 -3.26
C PRO A 443 24.27 -1.67 -3.50
N THR A 444 25.33 -1.44 -2.71
CA THR A 444 26.14 -0.22 -2.73
C THR A 444 27.55 -0.43 -3.28
N THR A 445 28.03 -1.68 -3.32
CA THR A 445 29.34 -2.07 -3.86
C THR A 445 29.21 -3.18 -4.89
N ASN A 446 30.24 -3.36 -5.73
CA ASN A 446 30.33 -4.51 -6.63
C ASN A 446 30.41 -5.82 -5.85
N GLY A 447 29.82 -6.88 -6.40
CA GLY A 447 29.87 -8.23 -5.82
C GLY A 447 29.28 -8.34 -4.41
N GLN A 448 28.42 -7.38 -4.00
CA GLN A 448 27.85 -7.36 -2.65
C GLN A 448 27.10 -8.68 -2.37
N PRO A 449 27.43 -9.42 -1.29
CA PRO A 449 26.74 -10.65 -0.95
C PRO A 449 25.23 -10.42 -0.73
N ALA A 450 24.41 -11.38 -1.15
CA ALA A 450 22.99 -11.42 -0.82
C ALA A 450 22.76 -11.71 0.67
N ASP A 451 21.65 -11.21 1.20
CA ASP A 451 21.24 -11.36 2.61
C ASP A 451 20.34 -12.59 2.83
N GLY A 452 19.69 -13.08 1.78
CA GLY A 452 18.78 -14.21 1.84
C GLY A 452 18.69 -15.01 0.54
N VAL A 453 18.13 -16.22 0.65
CA VAL A 453 17.95 -17.13 -0.47
C VAL A 453 16.62 -17.88 -0.37
N LEU A 454 15.91 -17.95 -1.50
CA LEU A 454 14.72 -18.74 -1.73
C LEU A 454 15.02 -19.96 -2.59
N GLY A 455 14.29 -21.05 -2.36
CA GLY A 455 14.48 -22.33 -3.07
C GLY A 455 15.64 -23.19 -2.55
N GLN A 456 16.43 -22.67 -1.61
CA GLN A 456 17.56 -23.36 -0.98
C GLN A 456 17.64 -23.01 0.51
N THR A 457 18.35 -23.85 1.27
CA THR A 457 18.56 -23.69 2.72
C THR A 457 19.81 -22.89 3.08
N ASP A 458 20.68 -22.67 2.09
CA ASP A 458 21.97 -22.01 2.21
C ASP A 458 22.39 -21.45 0.84
N PHE A 459 23.47 -20.67 0.80
CA PHE A 459 23.99 -20.03 -0.42
C PHE A 459 24.89 -20.94 -1.29
N THR A 460 25.15 -22.18 -0.88
CA THR A 460 26.07 -23.09 -1.59
C THR A 460 25.33 -24.19 -2.34
N THR A 461 24.18 -24.62 -1.79
CA THR A 461 23.31 -25.63 -2.37
C THR A 461 22.64 -25.11 -3.64
N ARG A 462 22.61 -25.94 -4.68
CA ARG A 462 22.02 -25.64 -6.00
C ARG A 462 21.10 -26.73 -6.54
N THR A 463 20.69 -27.65 -5.67
CA THR A 463 19.89 -28.81 -6.03
C THR A 463 18.46 -28.38 -6.33
N SER A 464 17.96 -28.72 -7.51
CA SER A 464 16.58 -28.46 -7.87
C SER A 464 15.60 -29.40 -7.17
N GLY A 465 14.31 -29.04 -7.19
CA GLY A 465 13.26 -29.91 -6.68
C GLY A 465 11.88 -29.32 -6.85
N VAL A 466 10.85 -30.10 -6.54
CA VAL A 466 9.45 -29.70 -6.63
C VAL A 466 8.90 -29.21 -5.30
N ALA A 467 9.46 -29.56 -4.14
CA ALA A 467 8.90 -29.19 -2.83
C ALA A 467 8.63 -27.67 -2.70
N ALA A 468 7.75 -27.29 -1.78
CA ALA A 468 7.33 -25.88 -1.60
C ALA A 468 8.49 -24.91 -1.28
N ASN A 469 9.62 -25.43 -0.78
CA ASN A 469 10.84 -24.68 -0.49
C ASN A 469 11.99 -24.94 -1.49
N LYS A 470 11.70 -25.58 -2.63
CA LYS A 470 12.66 -25.88 -3.70
C LYS A 470 12.23 -25.20 -5.00
N LEU A 471 13.24 -24.84 -5.80
CA LEU A 471 13.06 -24.27 -7.12
C LEU A 471 13.76 -25.15 -8.18
N SER A 472 13.32 -25.08 -9.43
CA SER A 472 13.99 -25.68 -10.60
C SER A 472 13.95 -24.70 -11.76
N ALA A 473 15.12 -24.15 -12.10
CA ALA A 473 15.28 -23.06 -13.06
C ALA A 473 14.24 -21.93 -12.84
N PRO A 474 14.25 -21.24 -11.68
CA PRO A 474 13.43 -20.06 -11.48
C PRO A 474 13.84 -19.03 -12.52
N TYR A 475 12.90 -18.61 -13.35
CA TYR A 475 13.19 -17.78 -14.51
C TYR A 475 12.90 -16.32 -14.24
N ILE A 476 11.69 -16.03 -13.76
CA ILE A 476 11.25 -14.69 -13.39
C ILE A 476 10.92 -14.63 -11.91
N VAL A 477 11.29 -13.51 -11.29
CA VAL A 477 10.80 -13.09 -9.98
C VAL A 477 10.12 -11.73 -10.08
N ASN A 478 8.97 -11.56 -9.45
CA ASN A 478 8.26 -10.29 -9.33
C ASN A 478 7.65 -10.15 -7.93
N SER A 479 7.32 -8.95 -7.48
CA SER A 479 6.79 -8.73 -6.14
C SER A 479 5.90 -7.48 -6.03
N THR A 480 4.95 -7.52 -5.09
CA THR A 480 4.16 -6.35 -4.67
C THR A 480 4.86 -5.50 -3.60
N GLY A 481 6.08 -5.88 -3.20
CA GLY A 481 6.74 -5.39 -1.99
C GLY A 481 6.27 -6.08 -0.71
N GLN A 482 5.20 -6.88 -0.75
CA GLN A 482 4.76 -7.72 0.37
C GLN A 482 4.74 -9.21 -0.01
N GLN A 483 4.34 -9.52 -1.23
CA GLN A 483 4.29 -10.88 -1.75
C GLN A 483 5.37 -11.10 -2.80
N ILE A 484 5.91 -12.31 -2.92
CA ILE A 484 6.89 -12.70 -3.95
C ILE A 484 6.26 -13.74 -4.87
N PHE A 485 6.48 -13.60 -6.16
CA PHE A 485 6.02 -14.51 -7.20
C PHE A 485 7.22 -14.98 -8.00
N VAL A 486 7.36 -16.31 -8.17
CA VAL A 486 8.46 -16.90 -8.93
C VAL A 486 7.90 -17.83 -9.99
N ALA A 487 8.17 -17.55 -11.26
CA ALA A 487 7.87 -18.47 -12.36
C ALA A 487 9.01 -19.48 -12.50
N GLU A 488 8.68 -20.76 -12.41
CA GLU A 488 9.64 -21.84 -12.57
C GLU A 488 9.49 -22.50 -13.93
N TYR A 489 10.51 -22.32 -14.76
CA TYR A 489 10.52 -22.81 -16.14
C TYR A 489 10.45 -24.34 -16.19
N GLN A 490 11.23 -25.04 -15.38
CA GLN A 490 11.28 -26.51 -15.43
C GLN A 490 10.14 -27.18 -14.67
N ASN A 491 9.59 -26.52 -13.64
CA ASN A 491 8.51 -27.07 -12.81
C ASN A 491 7.11 -26.69 -13.28
N ASN A 492 6.97 -25.92 -14.39
CA ASN A 492 5.70 -25.61 -15.01
C ASN A 492 4.71 -24.92 -14.05
N ARG A 493 5.21 -23.98 -13.24
CA ARG A 493 4.41 -23.39 -12.15
C ARG A 493 4.83 -21.98 -11.80
N VAL A 494 3.96 -21.28 -11.08
CA VAL A 494 4.30 -20.05 -10.37
C VAL A 494 4.13 -20.30 -8.88
N LEU A 495 5.17 -20.06 -8.09
CA LEU A 495 5.14 -20.12 -6.63
C LEU A 495 4.92 -18.73 -6.03
N LEU A 496 4.17 -18.69 -4.93
CA LEU A 496 3.79 -17.45 -4.25
C LEU A 496 4.18 -17.52 -2.78
N TRP A 497 4.78 -16.44 -2.27
CA TRP A 497 4.98 -16.20 -0.85
C TRP A 497 4.18 -14.97 -0.45
N ASN A 498 3.39 -15.06 0.63
CA ASN A 498 2.57 -13.99 1.18
C ASN A 498 3.34 -13.02 2.09
N GLN A 499 4.65 -13.23 2.19
CA GLN A 499 5.55 -12.38 2.95
C GLN A 499 6.96 -12.56 2.39
N PHE A 500 7.81 -11.56 2.62
CA PHE A 500 9.24 -11.75 2.43
C PHE A 500 9.74 -12.71 3.52
N PRO A 501 10.46 -13.79 3.15
CA PRO A 501 10.96 -14.77 4.11
C PRO A 501 11.87 -14.14 5.17
N SER A 502 11.63 -14.48 6.44
CA SER A 502 12.55 -14.16 7.55
C SER A 502 13.63 -15.22 7.76
N ALA A 503 13.53 -16.36 7.07
CA ALA A 503 14.48 -17.47 7.14
C ALA A 503 14.71 -18.07 5.74
N GLN A 504 15.91 -18.62 5.53
CA GLN A 504 16.28 -19.32 4.30
C GLN A 504 15.45 -20.60 4.14
N GLY A 505 15.09 -20.95 2.91
CA GLY A 505 14.31 -22.15 2.62
C GLY A 505 12.85 -22.09 3.10
N ALA A 506 12.28 -20.89 3.28
CA ALA A 506 10.86 -20.74 3.59
C ALA A 506 9.97 -21.35 2.47
N PRO A 507 8.97 -22.17 2.82
CA PRO A 507 8.06 -22.75 1.84
C PRO A 507 7.14 -21.68 1.24
N ALA A 508 6.77 -21.87 -0.04
CA ALA A 508 5.73 -21.09 -0.69
C ALA A 508 4.35 -21.35 -0.07
N ASP A 509 3.50 -20.33 -0.07
CA ASP A 509 2.15 -20.35 0.48
C ASP A 509 1.11 -20.83 -0.54
N ALA A 510 1.36 -20.61 -1.84
CA ALA A 510 0.48 -21.08 -2.92
C ALA A 510 1.26 -21.45 -4.19
N VAL A 511 0.62 -22.24 -5.05
CA VAL A 511 1.15 -22.64 -6.36
C VAL A 511 0.09 -22.55 -7.45
N LEU A 512 0.40 -21.84 -8.53
CA LEU A 512 -0.39 -21.83 -9.77
C LEU A 512 0.28 -22.71 -10.82
N GLY A 513 -0.49 -23.24 -11.77
CA GLY A 513 0.03 -24.17 -12.79
C GLY A 513 -0.02 -25.64 -12.38
N GLN A 514 -0.07 -25.93 -11.08
CA GLN A 514 0.04 -27.29 -10.53
C GLN A 514 -0.99 -27.56 -9.43
N PRO A 515 -1.47 -28.82 -9.29
CA PRO A 515 -2.43 -29.20 -8.27
C PRO A 515 -1.86 -29.18 -6.84
N ASP A 516 -0.54 -29.30 -6.71
CA ASP A 516 0.18 -29.40 -5.44
C ASP A 516 1.65 -28.98 -5.59
N PHE A 517 2.38 -28.91 -4.48
CA PHE A 517 3.82 -28.59 -4.43
C PHE A 517 4.73 -29.78 -4.75
N THR A 518 4.22 -30.88 -5.33
CA THR A 518 5.01 -32.07 -5.65
C THR A 518 4.91 -32.48 -7.11
N SER A 519 4.03 -31.82 -7.87
CA SER A 519 3.80 -32.02 -9.29
C SER A 519 4.54 -30.99 -10.15
N ASN A 520 4.89 -31.38 -11.37
CA ASN A 520 5.49 -30.53 -12.42
C ASN A 520 4.91 -30.84 -13.81
N ARG A 521 3.60 -31.10 -13.86
CA ARG A 521 2.89 -31.58 -15.06
C ARG A 521 2.80 -30.50 -16.13
N ARG A 522 2.80 -30.92 -17.40
CA ARG A 522 2.60 -30.02 -18.56
C ARG A 522 1.13 -29.89 -18.98
N PHE A 523 0.32 -30.89 -18.64
CA PHE A 523 -1.07 -31.04 -19.10
C PHE A 523 -2.04 -31.21 -17.92
N ASP A 524 -3.30 -30.82 -18.15
CA ASP A 524 -4.41 -30.98 -17.22
C ASP A 524 -5.69 -31.33 -18.00
N PRO A 525 -6.27 -32.54 -17.86
CA PRO A 525 -5.93 -33.59 -16.89
C PRO A 525 -4.58 -34.29 -17.18
N PRO A 526 -3.96 -34.95 -16.18
CA PRO A 526 -2.59 -35.48 -16.26
C PRO A 526 -2.33 -36.51 -17.37
N ASN A 527 -3.37 -37.21 -17.84
CA ASN A 527 -3.26 -38.21 -18.91
C ASN A 527 -3.62 -37.63 -20.30
N GLY A 528 -3.90 -36.33 -20.38
CA GLY A 528 -4.18 -35.63 -21.63
C GLY A 528 -2.92 -35.12 -22.32
N THR A 529 -3.11 -34.53 -23.50
CA THR A 529 -2.06 -33.87 -24.30
C THR A 529 -2.30 -32.37 -24.46
N LEU A 530 -3.37 -31.85 -23.86
CA LEU A 530 -3.81 -30.47 -24.01
C LEU A 530 -3.65 -29.70 -22.70
N PRO A 531 -3.36 -28.40 -22.77
CA PRO A 531 -3.43 -27.54 -21.59
C PRO A 531 -4.87 -27.28 -21.15
N SER A 532 -5.00 -26.65 -19.99
CA SER A 532 -6.26 -26.11 -19.45
C SER A 532 -6.09 -24.66 -18.99
N ALA A 533 -7.13 -24.09 -18.39
CA ALA A 533 -7.06 -22.79 -17.74
C ALA A 533 -6.17 -22.78 -16.47
N ARG A 534 -5.72 -23.94 -15.99
CA ARG A 534 -4.94 -24.09 -14.75
C ARG A 534 -3.52 -24.57 -14.97
N SER A 535 -3.22 -25.20 -16.10
CA SER A 535 -1.89 -25.73 -16.39
C SER A 535 -1.00 -24.67 -17.03
N LEU A 536 0.26 -24.69 -16.65
CA LEU A 536 1.32 -23.95 -17.32
C LEU A 536 2.29 -24.93 -17.97
N TYR A 537 3.04 -24.48 -18.97
CA TYR A 537 4.15 -25.19 -19.56
C TYR A 537 5.27 -24.17 -19.80
N GLN A 538 6.34 -24.29 -19.01
CA GLN A 538 7.50 -23.40 -19.08
C GLN A 538 7.14 -21.92 -18.91
N PRO A 539 6.49 -21.50 -17.81
CA PRO A 539 6.14 -20.10 -17.60
C PRO A 539 7.40 -19.23 -17.57
N SER A 540 7.41 -18.16 -18.35
CA SER A 540 8.59 -17.37 -18.70
C SER A 540 8.47 -15.88 -18.33
N GLY A 541 7.32 -15.45 -17.81
CA GLY A 541 7.01 -14.04 -17.59
C GLY A 541 5.93 -13.83 -16.54
N ILE A 542 6.07 -12.79 -15.71
CA ILE A 542 5.08 -12.40 -14.70
C ILE A 542 4.83 -10.89 -14.77
N LEU A 543 3.57 -10.50 -14.90
CA LEU A 543 3.09 -9.13 -14.72
C LEU A 543 2.04 -9.08 -13.61
N LEU A 544 2.23 -8.17 -12.66
CA LEU A 544 1.27 -7.86 -11.60
C LEU A 544 0.46 -6.61 -11.99
N ALA A 545 -0.74 -6.79 -12.53
CA ALA A 545 -1.63 -5.73 -12.97
C ALA A 545 -3.00 -5.89 -12.29
N ALA A 546 -3.10 -5.45 -11.04
CA ALA A 546 -4.27 -5.68 -10.18
C ALA A 546 -5.61 -5.37 -10.90
N PRO A 547 -6.59 -6.29 -10.86
CA PRO A 547 -6.65 -7.50 -10.05
C PRO A 547 -5.97 -8.74 -10.68
N TYR A 548 -5.26 -8.61 -11.80
CA TYR A 548 -4.74 -9.73 -12.58
C TYR A 548 -3.25 -10.00 -12.36
N LEU A 549 -2.91 -11.27 -12.20
CA LEU A 549 -1.58 -11.81 -12.47
C LEU A 549 -1.56 -12.32 -13.90
N VAL A 550 -0.69 -11.78 -14.74
CA VAL A 550 -0.52 -12.24 -16.13
C VAL A 550 0.74 -13.09 -16.21
N VAL A 551 0.61 -14.30 -16.75
CA VAL A 551 1.72 -15.25 -16.88
C VAL A 551 1.95 -15.55 -18.36
N SER A 552 3.19 -15.34 -18.82
CA SER A 552 3.64 -15.79 -20.14
C SER A 552 3.84 -17.31 -20.08
N ASP A 553 2.97 -18.06 -20.76
CA ASP A 553 2.93 -19.52 -20.78
C ASP A 553 3.58 -20.01 -22.07
N TYR A 554 4.90 -19.84 -22.15
CA TYR A 554 5.73 -19.99 -23.36
C TYR A 554 5.41 -21.27 -24.13
N GLY A 555 5.46 -22.42 -23.44
CA GLY A 555 5.31 -23.72 -24.08
C GLY A 555 3.91 -23.96 -24.66
N ASN A 556 2.93 -23.14 -24.28
CA ASN A 556 1.57 -23.17 -24.80
C ASN A 556 1.22 -22.00 -25.73
N ASN A 557 2.21 -21.18 -26.12
CA ASN A 557 2.04 -20.07 -27.07
C ASN A 557 0.96 -19.07 -26.66
N ARG A 558 0.88 -18.75 -25.36
CA ARG A 558 -0.20 -17.91 -24.81
C ARG A 558 0.24 -17.13 -23.58
N LEU A 559 -0.55 -16.11 -23.21
CA LEU A 559 -0.54 -15.56 -21.85
C LEU A 559 -1.84 -15.95 -21.14
N LEU A 560 -1.75 -16.24 -19.84
CA LEU A 560 -2.91 -16.47 -18.98
C LEU A 560 -3.08 -15.32 -17.99
N LEU A 561 -4.31 -14.86 -17.81
CA LEU A 561 -4.65 -13.87 -16.78
C LEU A 561 -5.38 -14.59 -15.65
N PHE A 562 -4.77 -14.61 -14.47
CA PHE A 562 -5.37 -15.09 -13.23
C PHE A 562 -5.93 -13.90 -12.48
N GLU A 563 -7.23 -13.92 -12.19
CA GLU A 563 -7.89 -12.84 -11.46
C GLU A 563 -7.86 -13.14 -9.97
N SER A 564 -7.31 -12.22 -9.18
CA SER A 564 -7.40 -12.31 -7.72
C SER A 564 -8.86 -12.12 -7.29
N PRO A 565 -9.36 -12.93 -6.35
CA PRO A 565 -10.70 -12.74 -5.79
C PRO A 565 -10.86 -11.37 -5.13
#